data_AF-A0A5C7PLK0-F1
#
_entry.id   AF-A0A5C7PLK0-F1
#
_cell.length_a   1.000
_cell.length_b   1.000
_cell.length_c   1.000
_cell.angle_alpha   90.00
_cell.angle_beta   90.00
_cell.angle_gamma   90.00
#
_symmetry.space_group_name_H-M   'P 1'
#
loop_
_entity.id
_entity.type
_entity.pdbx_description
1 polymer ?
#
loop_
_entity_poly.entity_id
_entity_poly.type
_entity_poly.pdbx_seq_one_letter_code
_entity_poly.pdbx_strand_id
1 'polypeptide(L)' 'FEKSYFEFHLAQENGSMTRVAEKTGLERTHLYRKLKQLGVDLSRNKRGGSL' A
#
# COMPACT_ATOMS: atom_id res chain seq x y z
N PHE A 1 6.84 -5.62 10.39
CA PHE A 1 6.16 -4.43 10.95
C PHE A 1 5.73 -3.45 9.87
N GLU A 2 6.64 -2.93 9.04
CA GLU A 2 6.28 -1.91 8.02
C GLU A 2 5.33 -2.42 6.94
N LYS A 3 5.51 -3.67 6.48
CA LYS A 3 4.62 -4.27 5.47
C LYS A 3 3.14 -4.25 5.91
N SER A 4 2.86 -4.79 7.10
CA SER A 4 1.51 -4.86 7.66
C SER A 4 0.92 -3.47 7.96
N TYR A 5 1.76 -2.49 8.32
CA TYR A 5 1.32 -1.10 8.49
C TYR A 5 0.78 -0.52 7.18
N PHE A 6 1.48 -0.76 6.06
CA PHE A 6 1.01 -0.30 4.75
C PHE A 6 -0.16 -1.12 4.21
N GLU A 7 -0.17 -2.44 4.41
CA GLU A 7 -1.32 -3.28 4.04
C GLU A 7 -2.59 -2.86 4.77
N PHE A 8 -2.49 -2.53 6.06
CA PHE A 8 -3.61 -1.99 6.85
C PHE A 8 -4.12 -0.66 6.28
N HIS A 9 -3.23 0.31 6.03
CA HIS A 9 -3.65 1.61 5.48
C HIS A 9 -4.20 1.49 4.06
N LEU A 10 -3.60 0.65 3.22
CA LEU A 10 -4.11 0.37 1.88
C LEU A 10 -5.49 -0.28 1.95
N ALA A 11 -5.73 -1.22 2.86
CA ALA A 11 -7.06 -1.82 3.04
C ALA A 11 -8.09 -0.77 3.51
N GLN A 12 -7.74 0.09 4.45
CA GLN A 12 -8.61 1.16 4.95
C GLN A 12 -8.96 2.21 3.89
N GLU A 13 -8.00 2.56 3.03
CA GLU A 13 -8.17 3.56 1.97
C GLU A 13 -8.57 2.94 0.62
N ASN A 14 -9.05 1.70 0.62
CA ASN A 14 -9.53 0.98 -0.56
C ASN A 14 -8.49 0.86 -1.70
N GLY A 15 -7.21 0.79 -1.34
CA GLY A 15 -6.06 0.74 -2.25
C GLY A 15 -5.60 2.11 -2.75
N SER A 16 -6.19 3.21 -2.27
CA SER A 16 -5.83 4.56 -2.71
C SER A 16 -4.47 5.00 -2.18
N MET A 17 -3.46 4.93 -3.03
CA MET A 17 -2.11 5.40 -2.72
C MET A 17 -2.05 6.85 -2.28
N THR A 18 -2.83 7.74 -2.90
CA THR A 18 -2.83 9.17 -2.56
C THR A 18 -3.26 9.39 -1.13
N ARG A 19 -4.33 8.72 -0.69
CA ARG A 19 -4.83 8.83 0.69
C ARG A 19 -3.86 8.19 1.69
N VAL A 20 -3.26 7.06 1.34
CA VAL A 20 -2.24 6.44 2.19
C VAL A 20 -1.02 7.35 2.36
N ALA A 21 -0.56 8.01 1.29
CA ALA A 21 0.54 8.97 1.34
C ALA A 21 0.22 10.15 2.26
N GLU A 22 -0.98 10.74 2.14
CA GLU A 22 -1.46 11.82 3.00
C GLU A 22 -1.52 11.38 4.48
N LYS A 23 -2.04 10.19 4.76
CA LYS A 23 -2.26 9.69 6.12
C LYS A 23 -0.99 9.23 6.83
N THR A 24 -0.06 8.69 6.07
CA THR A 24 1.26 8.27 6.58
C THR A 24 2.27 9.42 6.62
N GLY A 25 1.94 10.58 6.04
CA GLY A 25 2.85 11.71 5.87
C GLY A 25 4.03 11.41 4.95
N LEU A 26 3.91 10.38 4.10
CA LEU A 26 4.97 9.97 3.19
C LEU A 26 4.76 10.61 1.83
N GLU A 27 5.87 11.08 1.26
CA GLU A 27 5.94 11.43 -0.16
C GLU A 27 5.49 10.24 -1.02
N ARG A 28 4.59 10.49 -1.99
CA ARG A 28 3.98 9.45 -2.84
C ARG A 28 5.01 8.58 -3.56
N THR A 29 6.09 9.20 -4.04
CA THR A 29 7.20 8.50 -4.72
C THR A 29 7.95 7.56 -3.77
N HIS A 30 8.16 7.98 -2.52
CA HIS A 30 8.80 7.15 -1.50
C HIS A 30 7.89 6.02 -1.05
N LEU A 31 6.59 6.28 -0.89
CA LEU A 31 5.60 5.25 -0.60
C LEU A 31 5.65 4.15 -1.67
N TYR A 32 5.64 4.51 -2.96
CA TYR A 32 5.71 3.54 -4.05
C TYR A 32 6.96 2.65 -3.98
N ARG A 33 8.14 3.27 -3.80
CA ARG A 33 9.41 2.53 -3.67
C ARG A 33 9.38 1.57 -2.49
N LYS A 34 8.84 2.03 -1.36
CA LYS A 34 8.77 1.25 -0.13
C LYS A 34 7.81 0.07 -0.26
N LEU A 35 6.64 0.27 -0.85
CA LEU A 35 5.69 -0.81 -1.14
C LEU A 35 6.30 -1.86 -2.07
N LYS A 36 7.00 -1.42 -3.13
CA LYS A 36 7.72 -2.32 -4.04
C LYS A 36 8.82 -3.11 -3.34
N GLN A 37 9.62 -2.46 -2.47
CA GLN A 37 10.65 -3.13 -1.68
C GLN A 37 10.08 -4.14 -0.67
N LEU A 38 8.91 -3.83 -0.10
CA LEU A 38 8.23 -4.69 0.87
C LEU A 38 7.36 -5.78 0.22
N GLY A 39 7.24 -5.79 -1.11
CA GLY A 39 6.36 -6.70 -1.84
C GLY A 39 4.88 -6.54 -1.46
N VAL A 40 4.43 -5.29 -1.25
CA VAL A 40 3.03 -4.96 -0.98
C VAL A 40 2.32 -4.66 -2.30
N ASP A 41 1.28 -5.44 -2.59
CA ASP A 41 0.57 -5.35 -3.86
C ASP A 41 -0.61 -4.37 -3.77
N LEU A 42 -0.55 -3.31 -4.59
CA LEU A 42 -1.59 -2.28 -4.70
C LEU A 42 -2.88 -2.82 -5.33
N SER A 43 -2.80 -3.93 -6.07
CA SER A 43 -3.92 -4.53 -6.79
C SER A 43 -4.77 -5.45 -5.92
N ARG A 44 -4.36 -5.75 -4.68
CA ARG A 44 -5.03 -6.78 -3.86
C ARG A 44 -6.47 -6.45 -3.45
N ASN A 45 -6.95 -5.24 -3.74
CA ASN A 45 -8.37 -4.90 -3.58
C ASN A 45 -9.27 -5.41 -4.72
N LYS A 46 -8.69 -6.06 -5.75
CA LYS A 46 -9.45 -6.68 -6.84
C LYS A 46 -9.00 -8.12 -7.08
N ARG A 47 -9.48 -9.01 -6.20
CA ARG A 47 -9.52 -10.48 -6.36
C ARG A 47 -8.18 -11.20 -6.17
N GLY A 48 -8.28 -12.36 -5.49
CA GLY A 48 -7.20 -13.33 -5.38
C GLY A 48 -6.63 -13.72 -6.75
N GLY A 49 -5.33 -14.00 -6.78
CA GLY A 49 -4.62 -14.30 -8.01
C GLY A 49 -3.20 -14.76 -7.73
N SER A 50 -3.06 -15.94 -7.13
CA SER A 50 -1.94 -16.86 -7.40
C SER A 50 -2.49 -18.26 -7.14
N LEU A 51 -3.04 -18.85 -8.21
CA LEU A 51 -2.87 -20.27 -8.48
C LEU A 51 -1.44 -20.47 -8.99
#